data_AF-A0A0F9N6K2-F1
#
_entry.id   AF-A0A0F9N6K2-F1
#
_cell.length_a   1.000
_cell.length_b   1.000
_cell.length_c   1.000
_cell.angle_alpha   90.00
_cell.angle_beta   90.00
_cell.angle_gamma   90.00
#
_symmetry.space_group_name_H-M   'P 1'
#
loop_
_entity.id
_entity.type
_entity.pdbx_description
1 polymer ?
#
loop_
_entity_poly.entity_id
_entity_poly.type
_entity_poly.pdbx_seq_one_letter_code
_entity_poly.pdbx_strand_id
1 'polypeptide(L)'
;MIRLFATTKEMTKLPSKLARKPLDFSPDLSADEQLAEDLAGFYADPLGYVMYCLPWDEERSIQVVVLQSPFKERFPGALCKTSTCPFHEKVGDHAHGPDVWACEFLDELGEEIRKRGFDGANAVSPIRFSTVSGHDIGKSALTAWLIKFILDTRPMSVGTVTAMTAEQLKNKTWAELGKWHKMSLTSHWFDYTSGRGAMALSSNRADKYGNSLREQWKCTAQTCREENSEAFAGQHAVNSTSFYIFDEASGVPNKIFEVRDGGTTDGEPMVFDFGNPTRNSGRFFEQCQGRLRHRYIVRSIDSRDVAITNKALHQEWIDDYGIEDDYVKVRILGQFPSAGSVQFIPTSLVEEAMKRVRAAIGDSSVTEPGPASLEIAVRATYPLVVSRRLSVIGSSSYCRTCHSPSRTRTSVSTFVPWQPLATWGRHSIPRWLPFRLGWLPRRSKTSSSRVLRLPFLVRPFRDIPRQPIGTQARSPATGSS
;
A
#
# COMPACT_ATOMS: atom_id res chain seq x y z
N MET A 1 -17.41 -27.88 14.80
CA MET A 1 -16.10 -27.34 14.37
C MET A 1 -15.49 -28.21 13.26
N ILE A 2 -16.30 -28.65 12.29
CA ILE A 2 -15.95 -29.13 10.93
C ILE A 2 -17.21 -28.78 10.14
N ARG A 3 -17.20 -27.73 9.32
CA ARG A 3 -18.44 -27.25 8.66
C ARG A 3 -18.24 -26.72 7.24
N LEU A 4 -17.20 -27.18 6.54
CA LEU A 4 -16.97 -26.80 5.13
C LEU A 4 -16.85 -27.97 4.14
N PHE A 5 -16.93 -29.22 4.58
CA PHE A 5 -17.01 -30.35 3.66
C PHE A 5 -18.21 -31.22 4.03
N ALA A 6 -19.23 -31.19 3.17
CA ALA A 6 -20.31 -32.16 3.22
C ALA A 6 -19.73 -33.54 2.90
N THR A 7 -19.80 -34.44 3.87
CA THR A 7 -19.67 -35.89 3.67
C THR A 7 -20.92 -36.39 2.96
N THR A 8 -20.97 -36.30 1.63
CA THR A 8 -22.00 -36.98 0.84
C THR A 8 -21.38 -37.86 -0.23
N LYS A 9 -21.78 -39.12 -0.16
CA LYS A 9 -21.34 -40.30 -0.90
C LYS A 9 -21.73 -40.30 -2.38
N GLU A 10 -21.96 -39.12 -2.99
CA GLU A 10 -22.54 -38.96 -4.34
C GLU A 10 -21.73 -38.03 -5.27
N MET A 11 -20.38 -38.00 -5.15
CA MET A 11 -19.52 -37.28 -6.12
C MET A 11 -18.89 -38.19 -7.19
N THR A 12 -19.57 -39.23 -7.66
CA THR A 12 -19.01 -40.15 -8.69
C THR A 12 -19.18 -39.69 -10.14
N LYS A 13 -19.57 -38.43 -10.44
CA LYS A 13 -19.73 -37.97 -11.84
C LYS A 13 -19.32 -36.52 -12.12
N LEU A 14 -18.12 -36.10 -11.74
CA LEU A 14 -17.49 -34.85 -12.26
C LEU A 14 -16.10 -35.16 -12.84
N PRO A 15 -15.70 -34.52 -13.96
CA PRO A 15 -14.49 -34.86 -14.71
C PRO A 15 -13.22 -34.70 -13.85
N SER A 16 -12.37 -35.72 -13.94
CA SER A 16 -11.33 -36.14 -12.99
C SER A 16 -10.07 -35.27 -12.87
N LYS A 17 -10.14 -33.96 -13.17
CA LYS A 17 -8.98 -33.04 -13.05
C LYS A 17 -9.09 -31.97 -11.96
N LEU A 18 -10.20 -31.90 -11.23
CA LEU A 18 -10.42 -30.92 -10.16
C LEU A 18 -10.90 -31.54 -8.83
N ALA A 19 -10.96 -32.87 -8.72
CA ALA A 19 -11.30 -33.54 -7.47
C ALA A 19 -10.11 -33.45 -6.49
N ARG A 20 -10.22 -32.57 -5.50
CA ARG A 20 -9.25 -32.48 -4.39
C ARG A 20 -9.25 -33.79 -3.60
N LYS A 21 -8.06 -34.27 -3.24
CA LYS A 21 -7.88 -35.42 -2.35
C LYS A 21 -8.56 -35.10 -1.00
N PRO A 22 -9.36 -35.99 -0.40
CA PRO A 22 -9.93 -35.75 0.92
C PRO A 22 -8.79 -35.55 1.93
N LEU A 23 -8.95 -34.55 2.81
CA LEU A 23 -8.04 -34.29 3.93
C LEU A 23 -8.06 -35.53 4.84
N ASP A 24 -6.92 -36.17 5.01
CA ASP A 24 -6.75 -37.39 5.82
C ASP A 24 -6.70 -36.97 7.28
N PHE A 25 -7.68 -37.39 8.09
CA PHE A 25 -7.71 -37.11 9.53
C PHE A 25 -6.59 -37.91 10.20
N SER A 26 -5.50 -37.26 10.58
CA SER A 26 -4.46 -37.89 11.38
C SER A 26 -4.87 -37.83 12.86
N PRO A 27 -5.14 -38.98 13.52
CA PRO A 27 -5.81 -39.02 14.83
C PRO A 27 -5.01 -38.45 16.01
N ASP A 28 -3.77 -38.01 15.79
CA ASP A 28 -2.83 -37.60 16.84
C ASP A 28 -2.57 -36.09 16.93
N LEU A 29 -3.19 -35.26 16.07
CA LEU A 29 -2.99 -33.80 16.07
C LEU A 29 -3.89 -33.10 17.10
N SER A 30 -3.33 -32.12 17.80
CA SER A 30 -4.12 -31.16 18.58
C SER A 30 -5.00 -30.30 17.66
N ALA A 31 -6.05 -29.68 18.21
CA ALA A 31 -6.94 -28.82 17.44
C ALA A 31 -6.21 -27.68 16.72
N ASP A 32 -5.16 -27.14 17.34
CA ASP A 32 -4.34 -26.07 16.77
C ASP A 32 -3.41 -26.56 15.65
N GLU A 33 -2.91 -27.80 15.75
CA GLU A 33 -2.12 -28.44 14.69
C GLU A 33 -3.02 -28.78 13.49
N GLN A 34 -4.23 -29.28 13.74
CA GLN A 34 -5.21 -29.52 12.67
C GLN A 34 -5.58 -28.21 11.97
N LEU A 35 -5.83 -27.14 12.74
CA LEU A 35 -6.11 -25.83 12.16
C LEU A 35 -4.92 -25.32 11.31
N ALA A 36 -3.68 -25.53 11.77
CA ALA A 36 -2.50 -25.16 10.99
C ALA A 36 -2.37 -25.97 9.70
N GLU A 37 -2.67 -27.27 9.72
CA GLU A 37 -2.69 -28.13 8.52
C GLU A 37 -3.76 -27.68 7.53
N ASP A 38 -4.98 -27.41 8.00
CA ASP A 38 -6.08 -26.88 7.19
C ASP A 38 -5.68 -25.55 6.53
N LEU A 39 -5.07 -24.63 7.30
CA LEU A 39 -4.64 -23.32 6.82
C LEU A 39 -3.49 -23.41 5.82
N ALA A 40 -2.58 -24.37 5.95
CA ALA A 40 -1.53 -24.62 4.96
C ALA A 40 -2.12 -24.99 3.59
N GLY A 41 -3.27 -25.69 3.57
CA GLY A 41 -4.01 -25.99 2.34
C GLY A 41 -4.50 -24.76 1.58
N PHE A 42 -4.66 -23.62 2.26
CA PHE A 42 -5.06 -22.35 1.64
C PHE A 42 -3.88 -21.47 1.22
N TYR A 43 -2.62 -21.94 1.28
CA TYR A 43 -1.44 -21.13 0.97
C TYR A 43 -1.56 -20.30 -0.31
N ALA A 44 -2.15 -20.87 -1.38
CA ALA A 44 -2.41 -20.17 -2.63
C ALA A 44 -3.91 -20.09 -2.99
N ASP A 45 -4.78 -20.08 -1.98
CA ASP A 45 -6.23 -19.90 -2.10
C ASP A 45 -6.74 -18.84 -1.09
N PRO A 46 -6.44 -17.55 -1.33
CA PRO A 46 -6.80 -16.46 -0.40
C PRO A 46 -8.31 -16.35 -0.18
N LEU A 47 -9.12 -16.56 -1.22
CA LEU A 47 -10.59 -16.53 -1.09
C LEU A 47 -11.09 -17.70 -0.25
N GLY A 48 -10.56 -18.91 -0.48
CA GLY A 48 -10.84 -20.08 0.36
C GLY A 48 -10.50 -19.83 1.82
N TYR A 49 -9.34 -19.23 2.11
CA TYR A 49 -8.96 -18.82 3.46
C TYR A 49 -9.99 -17.86 4.09
N VAL A 50 -10.40 -16.81 3.37
CA VAL A 50 -11.36 -15.81 3.87
C VAL A 50 -12.71 -16.45 4.16
N MET A 51 -13.17 -17.37 3.31
CA MET A 51 -14.43 -18.08 3.50
C MET A 51 -14.35 -19.16 4.60
N TYR A 52 -13.16 -19.69 4.89
CA TYR A 52 -12.94 -20.70 5.92
C TYR A 52 -12.73 -20.09 7.32
N CYS A 53 -11.90 -19.06 7.42
CA CYS A 53 -11.40 -18.55 8.68
C CYS A 53 -12.39 -17.62 9.41
N LEU A 54 -13.44 -17.15 8.72
CA LEU A 54 -14.36 -16.14 9.21
C LEU A 54 -15.80 -16.68 9.32
N PRO A 55 -16.58 -16.26 10.34
CA PRO A 55 -17.88 -16.83 10.66
C PRO A 55 -19.03 -16.24 9.81
N TRP A 56 -18.98 -16.43 8.49
CA TRP A 56 -19.95 -15.84 7.54
C TRP A 56 -21.41 -16.31 7.74
N ASP A 57 -21.64 -17.49 8.31
CA ASP A 57 -22.98 -18.06 8.50
C ASP A 57 -23.65 -17.66 9.84
N GLU A 58 -22.87 -17.26 10.84
CA GLU A 58 -23.35 -16.99 12.20
C GLU A 58 -23.17 -15.52 12.64
N GLU A 59 -22.18 -14.79 12.12
CA GLU A 59 -21.86 -13.43 12.57
C GLU A 59 -22.59 -12.35 11.74
N ARG A 60 -23.72 -11.87 12.27
CA ARG A 60 -24.57 -10.88 11.58
C ARG A 60 -23.85 -9.56 11.26
N SER A 61 -22.85 -9.15 12.03
CA SER A 61 -22.14 -7.87 11.81
C SER A 61 -21.24 -7.84 10.56
N ILE A 62 -21.05 -8.99 9.90
CA ILE A 62 -20.31 -9.11 8.63
C ILE A 62 -21.18 -9.59 7.46
N GLN A 63 -22.43 -9.96 7.72
CA GLN A 63 -23.42 -10.39 6.71
C GLN A 63 -24.03 -9.19 5.97
N VAL A 64 -23.17 -8.36 5.36
CA VAL A 64 -23.57 -7.13 4.66
C VAL A 64 -23.77 -7.37 3.16
N VAL A 65 -22.97 -8.26 2.56
CA VAL A 65 -23.02 -8.57 1.13
C VAL A 65 -23.55 -9.99 0.94
N VAL A 66 -24.46 -10.16 -0.01
CA VAL A 66 -24.90 -11.47 -0.49
C VAL A 66 -23.91 -11.93 -1.54
N LEU A 67 -23.32 -13.10 -1.32
CA LEU A 67 -22.34 -13.72 -2.20
C LEU A 67 -23.02 -14.09 -3.53
N GLN A 68 -22.49 -13.56 -4.63
CA GLN A 68 -23.02 -13.76 -5.97
C GLN A 68 -22.42 -15.01 -6.64
N SER A 69 -23.12 -15.55 -7.64
CA SER A 69 -22.56 -16.58 -8.52
C SER A 69 -21.42 -16.00 -9.37
N PRO A 70 -20.35 -16.76 -9.68
CA PRO A 70 -20.16 -18.19 -9.41
C PRO A 70 -19.58 -18.53 -8.01
N PHE A 71 -19.32 -17.52 -7.17
CA PHE A 71 -18.65 -17.72 -5.87
C PHE A 71 -19.56 -18.41 -4.85
N LYS A 72 -20.86 -18.12 -4.90
CA LYS A 72 -21.86 -18.79 -4.06
C LYS A 72 -21.81 -20.32 -4.19
N GLU A 73 -21.70 -20.83 -5.41
CA GLU A 73 -21.66 -22.27 -5.71
C GLU A 73 -20.37 -22.92 -5.22
N ARG A 74 -19.28 -22.15 -5.16
CA ARG A 74 -17.97 -22.62 -4.66
C ARG A 74 -17.96 -22.86 -3.15
N PHE A 75 -18.80 -22.16 -2.38
CA PHE A 75 -18.81 -22.19 -0.91
C PHE A 75 -20.16 -22.60 -0.32
N PRO A 76 -20.61 -23.85 -0.53
CA PRO A 76 -21.92 -24.33 -0.05
C PRO A 76 -22.03 -24.32 1.49
N GLY A 77 -20.91 -24.36 2.22
CA GLY A 77 -20.92 -24.27 3.68
C GLY A 77 -21.30 -22.89 4.23
N ALA A 78 -21.16 -21.83 3.42
CA ALA A 78 -21.51 -20.45 3.77
C ALA A 78 -23.00 -20.13 3.54
N LEU A 79 -23.78 -21.08 3.02
CA LEU A 79 -25.21 -20.92 2.83
C LEU A 79 -25.91 -20.66 4.18
N CYS A 80 -26.82 -19.70 4.19
CA CYS A 80 -27.56 -19.34 5.39
C CYS A 80 -28.45 -20.49 5.84
N LYS A 81 -28.38 -20.80 7.14
CA LYS A 81 -29.11 -21.91 7.78
C LYS A 81 -30.30 -21.43 8.62
N THR A 82 -30.54 -20.12 8.65
CA THR A 82 -31.50 -19.48 9.54
C THR A 82 -32.89 -19.45 8.89
N SER A 83 -33.86 -20.20 9.43
CA SER A 83 -35.22 -20.27 8.89
C SER A 83 -36.01 -18.96 8.91
N THR A 84 -35.58 -17.98 9.70
CA THR A 84 -36.21 -16.66 9.83
C THR A 84 -35.45 -15.54 9.12
N CYS A 85 -34.50 -15.87 8.24
CA CYS A 85 -33.69 -14.86 7.55
C CYS A 85 -34.54 -14.03 6.56
N PRO A 86 -34.52 -12.69 6.62
CA PRO A 86 -35.31 -11.84 5.72
C PRO A 86 -34.76 -11.80 4.29
N PHE A 87 -33.58 -12.37 4.04
CA PHE A 87 -32.89 -12.29 2.75
C PHE A 87 -33.11 -13.53 1.85
N HIS A 88 -33.84 -14.55 2.30
CA HIS A 88 -34.21 -15.70 1.45
C HIS A 88 -35.64 -16.17 1.72
N GLU A 89 -36.31 -16.64 0.66
CA GLU A 89 -37.61 -17.29 0.76
C GLU A 89 -37.46 -18.73 1.30
N LYS A 90 -36.35 -19.42 0.97
CA LYS A 90 -36.05 -20.76 1.44
C LYS A 90 -34.62 -20.85 2.00
N VAL A 91 -34.48 -21.58 3.10
CA VAL A 91 -33.19 -21.81 3.76
C VAL A 91 -32.19 -22.42 2.78
N GLY A 92 -30.99 -21.84 2.72
CA GLY A 92 -29.94 -22.24 1.79
C GLY A 92 -29.95 -21.53 0.44
N ASP A 93 -30.86 -20.57 0.20
CA ASP A 93 -30.94 -19.87 -1.09
C ASP A 93 -29.99 -18.66 -1.22
N HIS A 94 -29.32 -18.24 -0.14
CA HIS A 94 -28.24 -17.27 -0.21
C HIS A 94 -27.07 -17.67 0.69
N ALA A 95 -25.90 -17.10 0.38
CA ALA A 95 -24.74 -17.06 1.27
C ALA A 95 -24.31 -15.61 1.44
N HIS A 96 -23.63 -15.32 2.54
CA HIS A 96 -22.92 -14.07 2.73
C HIS A 96 -21.43 -14.29 2.50
N GLY A 97 -20.74 -13.24 2.06
CA GLY A 97 -19.32 -13.32 1.75
C GLY A 97 -18.78 -11.98 1.25
N PRO A 98 -17.55 -11.97 0.73
CA PRO A 98 -16.98 -10.80 0.08
C PRO A 98 -17.79 -10.37 -1.14
N ASP A 99 -17.67 -9.09 -1.50
CA ASP A 99 -18.18 -8.59 -2.78
C ASP A 99 -17.44 -9.23 -3.96
N VAL A 100 -18.06 -9.22 -5.15
CA VAL A 100 -17.55 -9.83 -6.38
C VAL A 100 -16.15 -9.36 -6.69
N TRP A 101 -15.90 -8.05 -6.65
CA TRP A 101 -14.59 -7.48 -6.95
C TRP A 101 -13.51 -7.95 -5.96
N ALA A 102 -13.88 -8.18 -4.69
CA ALA A 102 -12.98 -8.70 -3.67
C ALA A 102 -12.73 -10.20 -3.85
N CYS A 103 -13.75 -10.96 -4.28
CA CYS A 103 -13.59 -12.37 -4.65
C CYS A 103 -12.61 -12.51 -5.83
N GLU A 104 -12.81 -11.74 -6.89
CA GLU A 104 -11.92 -11.72 -8.06
C GLU A 104 -10.48 -11.32 -7.70
N PHE A 105 -10.32 -10.30 -6.85
CA PHE A 105 -9.01 -9.90 -6.34
C PHE A 105 -8.30 -11.07 -5.64
N LEU A 106 -9.01 -11.77 -4.74
CA LEU A 106 -8.44 -12.83 -3.93
C LEU A 106 -8.12 -14.08 -4.77
N ASP A 107 -8.94 -14.39 -5.77
CA ASP A 107 -8.65 -15.48 -6.70
C ASP A 107 -7.43 -15.17 -7.59
N GLU A 108 -7.35 -13.95 -8.13
CA GLU A 108 -6.18 -13.51 -8.92
C GLU A 108 -4.89 -13.49 -8.08
N LEU A 109 -4.98 -13.10 -6.80
CA LEU A 109 -3.85 -13.20 -5.88
C LEU A 109 -3.40 -14.66 -5.71
N GLY A 110 -4.35 -15.60 -5.56
CA GLY A 110 -4.05 -17.02 -5.48
C GLY A 110 -3.34 -17.54 -6.74
N GLU A 111 -3.77 -17.11 -7.92
CA GLU A 111 -3.13 -17.45 -9.19
C GLU A 111 -1.69 -16.92 -9.28
N GLU A 112 -1.47 -15.66 -8.90
CA GLU A 112 -0.17 -15.03 -8.94
C GLU A 112 0.82 -15.62 -7.92
N ILE A 113 0.33 -16.12 -6.77
CA ILE A 113 1.11 -16.92 -5.81
C ILE A 113 1.55 -18.23 -6.46
N ARG A 114 0.61 -19.02 -7.03
CA ARG A 114 0.94 -20.31 -7.67
C ARG A 114 1.94 -20.15 -8.82
N LYS A 115 1.77 -19.09 -9.61
CA LYS A 115 2.63 -18.78 -10.75
C LYS A 115 4.08 -18.49 -10.36
N ARG A 116 4.31 -17.88 -9.20
CA ARG A 116 5.67 -17.59 -8.70
C ARG A 116 6.30 -18.80 -8.04
N GLY A 117 5.50 -19.63 -7.37
CA GLY A 117 5.95 -20.91 -6.83
C GLY A 117 7.12 -20.77 -5.85
N PHE A 118 7.03 -19.83 -4.91
CA PHE A 118 8.06 -19.64 -3.88
C PHE A 118 8.27 -20.93 -3.10
N ASP A 119 9.52 -21.36 -2.97
CA ASP A 119 9.91 -22.63 -2.33
C ASP A 119 10.42 -22.47 -0.89
N GLY A 120 10.38 -21.24 -0.35
CA GLY A 120 10.90 -20.91 0.98
C GLY A 120 12.39 -20.54 1.01
N ALA A 121 13.10 -20.60 -0.11
CA ALA A 121 14.54 -20.35 -0.17
C ALA A 121 14.96 -19.41 -1.30
N ASN A 122 14.41 -19.60 -2.50
CA ASN A 122 14.77 -18.83 -3.69
C ASN A 122 13.81 -17.66 -3.86
N ALA A 123 14.34 -16.45 -3.82
CA ALA A 123 13.55 -15.24 -4.01
C ALA A 123 12.80 -15.26 -5.35
N VAL A 124 11.51 -14.89 -5.30
CA VAL A 124 10.65 -14.82 -6.49
C VAL A 124 10.34 -13.37 -6.86
N SER A 125 9.89 -13.17 -8.08
CA SER A 125 9.43 -11.84 -8.50
C SER A 125 8.27 -11.37 -7.61
N PRO A 126 8.21 -10.10 -7.19
CA PRO A 126 7.13 -9.59 -6.35
C PRO A 126 5.74 -9.67 -7.00
N ILE A 127 4.73 -9.87 -6.15
CA ILE A 127 3.32 -9.68 -6.48
C ILE A 127 3.00 -8.21 -6.24
N ARG A 128 2.51 -7.50 -7.26
CA ARG A 128 2.24 -6.06 -7.17
C ARG A 128 0.83 -5.72 -7.63
N PHE A 129 -0.03 -5.36 -6.69
CA PHE A 129 -1.42 -5.02 -6.94
C PHE A 129 -1.62 -3.52 -6.68
N SER A 130 -2.34 -2.84 -7.57
CA SER A 130 -2.80 -1.46 -7.35
C SER A 130 -4.27 -1.34 -7.68
N THR A 131 -5.04 -0.86 -6.71
CA THR A 131 -6.49 -0.76 -6.80
C THR A 131 -6.87 0.69 -6.63
N VAL A 132 -7.35 1.29 -7.71
CA VAL A 132 -8.04 2.59 -7.68
C VAL A 132 -9.53 2.34 -7.54
N SER A 133 -10.22 3.20 -6.82
CA SER A 133 -11.66 3.00 -6.55
C SER A 133 -12.33 4.29 -6.16
N GLY A 134 -13.65 4.35 -6.26
CA GLY A 134 -14.46 5.32 -5.52
C GLY A 134 -14.48 5.07 -4.00
N HIS A 135 -15.31 5.80 -3.28
CA HIS A 135 -15.45 5.67 -1.83
C HIS A 135 -16.29 4.44 -1.45
N ASP A 136 -16.10 3.98 -0.21
CA ASP A 136 -16.96 3.01 0.47
C ASP A 136 -17.09 1.63 -0.20
N ILE A 137 -16.04 1.17 -0.89
CA ILE A 137 -16.06 -0.15 -1.55
C ILE A 137 -15.66 -1.35 -0.66
N GLY A 138 -15.28 -1.12 0.60
CA GLY A 138 -14.80 -2.18 1.50
C GLY A 138 -13.28 -2.43 1.53
N LYS A 139 -12.45 -1.46 1.11
CA LYS A 139 -10.97 -1.58 1.06
C LYS A 139 -10.31 -1.97 2.40
N SER A 140 -10.80 -1.41 3.51
CA SER A 140 -10.25 -1.69 4.84
C SER A 140 -10.51 -3.14 5.28
N ALA A 141 -11.66 -3.72 4.91
CA ALA A 141 -11.97 -5.13 5.18
C ALA A 141 -11.03 -6.04 4.37
N LEU A 142 -10.86 -5.77 3.07
CA LEU A 142 -9.90 -6.52 2.24
C LEU A 142 -8.47 -6.40 2.77
N THR A 143 -8.05 -5.21 3.20
CA THR A 143 -6.73 -5.02 3.85
C THR A 143 -6.59 -5.91 5.08
N ALA A 144 -7.60 -5.97 5.94
CA ALA A 144 -7.59 -6.83 7.12
C ALA A 144 -7.47 -8.32 6.75
N TRP A 145 -8.22 -8.77 5.74
CA TRP A 145 -8.17 -10.13 5.24
C TRP A 145 -6.80 -10.50 4.66
N LEU A 146 -6.16 -9.59 3.91
CA LEU A 146 -4.83 -9.82 3.36
C LEU A 146 -3.76 -9.96 4.44
N ILE A 147 -3.78 -9.09 5.45
CA ILE A 147 -2.88 -9.18 6.60
C ILE A 147 -3.03 -10.53 7.28
N LYS A 148 -4.29 -10.91 7.56
CA LYS A 148 -4.63 -12.16 8.22
C LYS A 148 -4.24 -13.38 7.41
N PHE A 149 -4.56 -13.40 6.14
CA PHE A 149 -4.17 -14.44 5.21
C PHE A 149 -2.66 -14.64 5.21
N ILE A 150 -1.89 -13.57 4.98
CA ILE A 150 -0.42 -13.65 4.90
C ILE A 150 0.17 -14.12 6.23
N LEU A 151 -0.26 -13.52 7.35
CA LEU A 151 0.24 -13.91 8.66
C LEU A 151 -0.09 -15.37 8.99
N ASP A 152 -1.31 -15.83 8.76
CA ASP A 152 -1.76 -17.16 9.17
C ASP A 152 -1.15 -18.29 8.32
N THR A 153 -0.80 -18.01 7.07
CA THR A 153 -0.34 -19.02 6.09
C THR A 153 1.16 -18.93 5.78
N ARG A 154 1.83 -17.84 6.15
CA ARG A 154 3.28 -17.68 6.01
C ARG A 154 3.93 -17.42 7.37
N PRO A 155 4.45 -18.47 8.02
CA PRO A 155 5.28 -18.31 9.22
C PRO A 155 6.45 -17.35 8.97
N MET A 156 6.79 -16.55 9.97
CA MET A 156 7.88 -15.55 9.89
C MET A 156 7.65 -14.47 8.82
N SER A 157 6.41 -14.24 8.41
CA SER A 157 6.09 -13.13 7.52
C SER A 157 6.13 -11.81 8.30
N VAL A 158 6.67 -10.78 7.62
CA VAL A 158 6.79 -9.42 8.17
C VAL A 158 6.06 -8.46 7.25
N GLY A 159 5.20 -7.63 7.82
CA GLY A 159 4.43 -6.66 7.05
C GLY A 159 4.32 -5.27 7.65
N THR A 160 4.06 -4.30 6.78
CA THR A 160 3.80 -2.91 7.15
C THR A 160 2.56 -2.39 6.42
N VAL A 161 1.64 -1.83 7.20
CA VAL A 161 0.50 -1.07 6.69
C VAL A 161 0.78 0.41 6.90
N THR A 162 0.51 1.22 5.90
CA THR A 162 0.72 2.66 5.99
C THR A 162 -0.46 3.48 5.53
N ALA A 163 -0.61 4.65 6.15
CA ALA A 163 -1.52 5.72 5.74
C ALA A 163 -0.89 7.07 6.09
N MET A 164 -1.53 8.16 5.64
CA MET A 164 -1.02 9.53 5.88
C MET A 164 -0.94 9.90 7.37
N THR A 165 -1.96 9.55 8.16
CA THR A 165 -2.04 9.96 9.57
C THR A 165 -2.22 8.76 10.50
N ALA A 166 -1.60 8.82 11.68
CA ALA A 166 -1.68 7.73 12.67
C ALA A 166 -3.11 7.53 13.18
N GLU A 167 -3.89 8.62 13.24
CA GLU A 167 -5.27 8.59 13.69
C GLU A 167 -6.19 7.94 12.67
N GLN A 168 -6.03 8.26 11.39
CA GLN A 168 -6.75 7.57 10.32
C GLN A 168 -6.41 6.07 10.31
N LEU A 169 -5.12 5.75 10.38
CA LEU A 169 -4.66 4.37 10.41
C LEU A 169 -5.25 3.60 11.60
N LYS A 170 -5.21 4.19 12.79
CA LYS A 170 -5.76 3.59 14.01
C LYS A 170 -7.27 3.40 13.97
N ASN A 171 -8.01 4.44 13.58
CA ASN A 171 -9.47 4.47 13.72
C ASN A 171 -10.21 3.84 12.54
N LYS A 172 -9.56 3.71 11.38
CA LYS A 172 -10.14 3.05 10.19
C LYS A 172 -9.52 1.66 10.01
N THR A 173 -8.39 1.59 9.30
CA THR A 173 -7.83 0.31 8.82
C THR A 173 -7.38 -0.62 9.94
N TRP A 174 -6.76 -0.10 11.01
CA TRP A 174 -6.34 -0.92 12.14
C TRP A 174 -7.50 -1.36 13.03
N ALA A 175 -8.50 -0.49 13.23
CA ALA A 175 -9.74 -0.85 13.92
C ALA A 175 -10.49 -1.97 13.18
N GLU A 176 -10.55 -1.89 11.85
CA GLU A 176 -11.13 -2.92 11.00
C GLU A 176 -10.34 -4.24 11.11
N LEU A 177 -9.01 -4.20 11.06
CA LEU A 177 -8.17 -5.38 11.34
C LEU A 177 -8.49 -5.99 12.71
N GLY A 178 -8.64 -5.17 13.75
CA GLY A 178 -9.00 -5.62 15.09
C GLY A 178 -10.37 -6.32 15.15
N LYS A 179 -11.35 -5.85 14.35
CA LYS A 179 -12.67 -6.51 14.20
C LYS A 179 -12.48 -7.90 13.60
N TRP A 180 -11.88 -8.00 12.41
CA TRP A 180 -11.70 -9.28 11.70
C TRP A 180 -10.81 -10.26 12.45
N HIS A 181 -9.75 -9.77 13.10
CA HIS A 181 -8.86 -10.61 13.92
C HIS A 181 -9.58 -11.26 15.10
N LYS A 182 -10.48 -10.56 15.78
CA LYS A 182 -11.23 -11.14 16.92
C LYS A 182 -12.22 -12.22 16.49
N MET A 183 -12.76 -12.13 15.28
CA MET A 183 -13.74 -13.10 14.75
C MET A 183 -13.07 -14.28 14.06
N SER A 184 -11.81 -14.15 13.64
CA SER A 184 -11.11 -15.23 12.94
C SER A 184 -10.80 -16.41 13.86
N LEU A 185 -10.80 -17.62 13.28
CA LEU A 185 -10.42 -18.86 13.97
C LEU A 185 -9.01 -18.82 14.57
N THR A 186 -8.11 -17.99 14.02
CA THR A 186 -6.71 -17.82 14.44
C THR A 186 -6.49 -16.64 15.39
N SER A 187 -7.55 -16.10 15.99
CA SER A 187 -7.45 -14.94 16.89
C SER A 187 -6.42 -15.15 18.01
N HIS A 188 -6.34 -16.36 18.57
CA HIS A 188 -5.44 -16.71 19.67
C HIS A 188 -3.97 -16.88 19.28
N TRP A 189 -3.63 -16.87 17.99
CA TRP A 189 -2.23 -17.01 17.53
C TRP A 189 -1.44 -15.70 17.55
N PHE A 190 -2.13 -14.56 17.64
CA PHE A 190 -1.51 -13.25 17.52
C PHE A 190 -2.03 -12.29 18.58
N ASP A 191 -1.14 -11.48 19.12
CA ASP A 191 -1.50 -10.39 20.01
C ASP A 191 -1.74 -9.11 19.21
N TYR A 192 -2.95 -8.55 19.34
CA TYR A 192 -3.35 -7.31 18.71
C TYR A 192 -3.15 -6.11 19.65
N THR A 193 -2.36 -5.12 19.21
CA THR A 193 -2.14 -3.86 19.94
C THR A 193 -2.61 -2.66 19.11
N SER A 194 -3.27 -1.69 19.75
CA SER A 194 -3.88 -0.51 19.10
C SER A 194 -3.44 0.84 19.68
N GLY A 195 -2.41 0.84 20.53
CA GLY A 195 -1.83 2.06 21.10
C GLY A 195 -1.18 2.92 20.01
N ARG A 196 -1.20 4.26 20.16
CA ARG A 196 -0.46 5.17 19.24
C ARG A 196 1.03 4.82 19.31
N GLY A 197 1.65 4.55 18.16
CA GLY A 197 3.06 4.15 18.08
C GLY A 197 3.35 2.70 18.46
N ALA A 198 2.32 1.89 18.74
CA ALA A 198 2.43 0.48 19.10
C ALA A 198 1.37 -0.36 18.38
N MET A 199 0.95 0.04 17.17
CA MET A 199 -0.02 -0.73 16.37
C MET A 199 0.70 -1.92 15.73
N ALA A 200 0.52 -3.10 16.31
CA ALA A 200 1.14 -4.33 15.84
C ALA A 200 0.20 -5.52 16.03
N LEU A 201 0.28 -6.46 15.09
CA LEU A 201 -0.29 -7.78 15.19
C LEU A 201 0.87 -8.75 15.11
N SER A 202 1.25 -9.33 16.25
CA SER A 202 2.48 -10.12 16.40
C SER A 202 2.17 -11.52 16.89
N SER A 203 2.84 -12.54 16.35
CA SER A 203 2.66 -13.91 16.82
C SER A 203 3.05 -14.03 18.28
N ASN A 204 2.22 -14.70 19.09
CA ASN A 204 2.53 -14.98 20.50
C ASN A 204 3.31 -16.29 20.70
N ARG A 205 3.70 -16.96 19.60
CA ARG A 205 4.44 -18.21 19.63
C ARG A 205 5.93 -18.01 19.91
N ALA A 206 6.57 -19.08 20.34
CA ALA A 206 8.01 -19.18 20.50
C ALA A 206 8.61 -20.17 19.49
N ASP A 207 9.89 -19.99 19.15
CA ASP A 207 10.64 -20.99 18.39
C ASP A 207 10.93 -22.24 19.23
N LYS A 208 11.56 -23.23 18.61
CA LYS A 208 11.97 -24.48 19.28
C LYS A 208 12.97 -24.29 20.44
N TYR A 209 13.54 -23.11 20.59
CA TYR A 209 14.47 -22.74 21.66
C TYR A 209 13.80 -21.88 22.75
N GLY A 210 12.50 -21.60 22.64
CA GLY A 210 11.77 -20.75 23.58
C GLY A 210 11.91 -19.25 23.33
N ASN A 211 12.52 -18.82 22.22
CA ASN A 211 12.61 -17.41 21.86
C ASN A 211 11.29 -16.92 21.24
N SER A 212 10.85 -15.74 21.68
CA SER A 212 9.66 -15.09 21.14
C SER A 212 9.78 -14.80 19.64
N LEU A 213 8.75 -15.17 18.88
CA LEU A 213 8.68 -14.92 17.43
C LEU A 213 8.05 -13.56 17.08
N ARG A 214 7.67 -12.76 18.09
CA ARG A 214 6.92 -11.50 17.91
C ARG A 214 7.57 -10.51 16.94
N GLU A 215 8.91 -10.46 16.91
CA GLU A 215 9.65 -9.53 16.05
C GLU A 215 9.83 -10.04 14.62
N GLN A 216 9.79 -11.36 14.43
CA GLN A 216 10.03 -12.04 13.15
C GLN A 216 8.73 -12.39 12.43
N TRP A 217 7.61 -12.45 13.15
CA TRP A 217 6.30 -12.76 12.61
C TRP A 217 5.27 -11.74 13.08
N LYS A 218 5.14 -10.67 12.30
CA LYS A 218 4.29 -9.53 12.66
C LYS A 218 3.87 -8.68 11.48
N CYS A 219 2.76 -7.98 11.67
CA CYS A 219 2.38 -6.82 10.86
C CYS A 219 2.35 -5.57 11.74
N THR A 220 2.94 -4.47 11.27
CA THR A 220 2.93 -3.18 11.99
C THR A 220 2.24 -2.09 11.20
N ALA A 221 1.55 -1.19 11.87
CA ALA A 221 0.93 -0.01 11.26
C ALA A 221 1.79 1.23 11.56
N GLN A 222 2.29 1.87 10.50
CA GLN A 222 3.18 3.03 10.59
C GLN A 222 2.70 4.17 9.68
N THR A 223 3.01 5.41 10.02
CA THR A 223 2.65 6.57 9.19
C THR A 223 3.72 6.90 8.17
N CYS A 224 3.34 7.29 6.97
CA CYS A 224 4.26 7.58 5.86
C CYS A 224 4.76 9.04 5.81
N ARG A 225 5.25 9.58 6.94
CA ARG A 225 5.90 10.91 6.93
C ARG A 225 7.25 10.83 6.21
N GLU A 226 7.53 11.76 5.30
CA GLU A 226 8.77 11.74 4.50
C GLU A 226 10.03 11.74 5.39
N GLU A 227 9.99 12.48 6.50
CA GLU A 227 11.10 12.61 7.44
C GLU A 227 11.43 11.29 8.15
N ASN A 228 10.46 10.37 8.23
CA ASN A 228 10.60 9.06 8.86
C ASN A 228 10.74 7.92 7.84
N SER A 229 11.06 8.23 6.58
CA SER A 229 11.14 7.24 5.50
C SER A 229 12.15 6.12 5.78
N GLU A 230 13.23 6.37 6.53
CA GLU A 230 14.20 5.33 6.91
C GLU A 230 13.59 4.24 7.82
N ALA A 231 12.66 4.58 8.72
CA ALA A 231 12.00 3.61 9.58
C ALA A 231 11.04 2.67 8.81
N PHE A 232 10.72 3.04 7.56
CA PHE A 232 9.93 2.23 6.64
C PHE A 232 10.76 1.15 5.93
N ALA A 233 12.09 1.32 5.93
CA ALA A 233 13.04 0.37 5.36
C ALA A 233 13.31 -0.78 6.34
N GLY A 234 13.57 -1.99 5.82
CA GLY A 234 14.15 -3.08 6.62
C GLY A 234 13.25 -4.26 6.96
N GLN A 235 12.20 -4.54 6.17
CA GLN A 235 11.58 -5.86 6.21
C GLN A 235 12.45 -6.86 5.43
N HIS A 236 13.29 -7.62 6.14
CA HIS A 236 14.03 -8.73 5.53
C HIS A 236 13.43 -10.06 5.97
N ALA A 237 12.46 -10.54 5.19
CA ALA A 237 11.89 -11.88 5.33
C ALA A 237 12.47 -12.79 4.23
N VAL A 238 13.78 -13.07 4.30
CA VAL A 238 14.52 -13.77 3.22
C VAL A 238 13.90 -15.12 2.87
N ASN A 239 13.48 -15.87 3.89
CA ASN A 239 12.90 -17.21 3.75
C ASN A 239 11.36 -17.20 3.90
N SER A 240 10.72 -16.03 3.78
CA SER A 240 9.27 -15.88 3.96
C SER A 240 8.72 -14.71 3.13
N THR A 241 7.54 -14.21 3.51
CA THR A 241 6.84 -13.12 2.83
C THR A 241 7.11 -11.80 3.53
N SER A 242 7.70 -10.86 2.78
CA SER A 242 7.72 -9.43 3.12
C SER A 242 6.53 -8.76 2.43
N PHE A 243 5.71 -7.99 3.15
CA PHE A 243 4.55 -7.37 2.53
C PHE A 243 4.25 -5.94 2.96
N TYR A 244 3.77 -5.16 2.00
CA TYR A 244 3.43 -3.76 2.19
C TYR A 244 2.00 -3.49 1.73
N ILE A 245 1.23 -2.82 2.57
CA ILE A 245 -0.13 -2.37 2.22
C ILE A 245 -0.22 -0.87 2.40
N PHE A 246 -0.51 -0.16 1.32
CA PHE A 246 -0.69 1.28 1.36
C PHE A 246 -2.18 1.58 1.31
N ASP A 247 -2.67 2.21 2.36
CA ASP A 247 -4.02 2.76 2.45
C ASP A 247 -3.98 4.25 2.10
N GLU A 248 -4.94 4.70 1.30
CA GLU A 248 -4.93 6.03 0.65
C GLU A 248 -3.66 6.32 -0.15
N ALA A 249 -3.23 5.38 -0.99
CA ALA A 249 -1.97 5.40 -1.73
C ALA A 249 -1.73 6.68 -2.57
N SER A 250 -2.79 7.35 -3.05
CA SER A 250 -2.68 8.64 -3.75
C SER A 250 -2.09 9.76 -2.88
N GLY A 251 -2.32 9.69 -1.56
CA GLY A 251 -1.77 10.64 -0.58
C GLY A 251 -0.34 10.35 -0.15
N VAL A 252 0.17 9.13 -0.41
CA VAL A 252 1.48 8.67 0.07
C VAL A 252 2.62 9.33 -0.73
N PRO A 253 3.66 9.87 -0.08
CA PRO A 253 4.81 10.45 -0.76
C PRO A 253 5.62 9.46 -1.60
N ASN A 254 6.15 9.91 -2.73
CA ASN A 254 6.98 9.09 -3.63
C ASN A 254 8.17 8.43 -2.92
N LYS A 255 8.79 9.13 -1.96
CA LYS A 255 9.93 8.64 -1.19
C LYS A 255 9.62 7.33 -0.46
N ILE A 256 8.40 7.16 0.01
CA ILE A 256 7.97 5.98 0.77
C ILE A 256 7.80 4.78 -0.16
N PHE A 257 7.36 5.00 -1.40
CA PHE A 257 7.37 3.96 -2.43
C PHE A 257 8.78 3.53 -2.82
N GLU A 258 9.74 4.47 -2.90
CA GLU A 258 11.15 4.14 -3.17
C GLU A 258 11.76 3.28 -2.06
N VAL A 259 11.46 3.62 -0.81
CA VAL A 259 11.92 2.81 0.34
C VAL A 259 11.31 1.42 0.32
N ARG A 260 10.01 1.31 0.03
CA ARG A 260 9.34 0.02 -0.14
C ARG A 260 10.01 -0.84 -1.21
N ASP A 261 10.38 -0.26 -2.35
CA ASP A 261 11.02 -1.02 -3.44
C ASP A 261 12.29 -1.75 -2.92
N GLY A 262 13.04 -1.14 -2.00
CA GLY A 262 14.19 -1.76 -1.33
C GLY A 262 13.85 -2.91 -0.38
N GLY A 263 12.64 -2.95 0.18
CA GLY A 263 12.15 -4.05 1.02
C GLY A 263 11.49 -5.21 0.25
N THR A 264 11.48 -5.14 -1.08
CA THR A 264 10.84 -6.13 -1.97
C THR A 264 11.85 -6.93 -2.81
N THR A 265 13.09 -7.05 -2.33
CA THR A 265 14.18 -7.72 -3.05
C THR A 265 14.31 -9.22 -2.74
N ASP A 266 13.82 -9.67 -1.58
CA ASP A 266 14.05 -11.02 -1.06
C ASP A 266 12.72 -11.77 -0.82
N GLY A 267 12.78 -13.11 -0.73
CA GLY A 267 11.67 -13.96 -0.35
C GLY A 267 10.51 -14.01 -1.35
N GLU A 268 9.28 -13.98 -0.83
CA GLU A 268 8.03 -13.83 -1.60
C GLU A 268 7.41 -12.43 -1.37
N PRO A 269 7.94 -11.37 -2.00
CA PRO A 269 7.48 -10.01 -1.69
C PRO A 269 6.10 -9.72 -2.27
N MET A 270 5.22 -9.11 -1.48
CA MET A 270 3.87 -8.72 -1.89
C MET A 270 3.58 -7.25 -1.60
N VAL A 271 3.06 -6.50 -2.57
CA VAL A 271 2.65 -5.10 -2.36
C VAL A 271 1.21 -4.89 -2.83
N PHE A 272 0.42 -4.22 -1.99
CA PHE A 272 -0.98 -3.95 -2.22
C PHE A 272 -1.25 -2.46 -1.99
N ASP A 273 -1.50 -1.73 -3.08
CA ASP A 273 -1.74 -0.30 -3.02
C ASP A 273 -3.21 -0.01 -3.24
N PHE A 274 -3.88 0.52 -2.23
CA PHE A 274 -5.28 0.90 -2.24
C PHE A 274 -5.41 2.41 -2.11
N GLY A 275 -6.18 3.03 -2.99
CA GLY A 275 -6.38 4.47 -2.87
C GLY A 275 -7.46 5.03 -3.77
N ASN A 276 -8.08 6.10 -3.30
CA ASN A 276 -8.89 6.96 -4.14
C ASN A 276 -7.97 7.79 -5.05
N PRO A 277 -8.27 7.89 -6.37
CA PRO A 277 -7.35 8.46 -7.36
C PRO A 277 -7.38 10.00 -7.35
N THR A 278 -7.05 10.62 -6.22
CA THR A 278 -7.18 12.07 -6.00
C THR A 278 -6.15 12.93 -6.73
N ARG A 279 -5.06 12.32 -7.24
CA ARG A 279 -3.96 13.02 -7.91
C ARG A 279 -3.59 12.29 -9.20
N ASN A 280 -3.58 13.00 -10.32
CA ASN A 280 -3.11 12.48 -11.61
C ASN A 280 -1.57 12.55 -11.77
N SER A 281 -0.84 12.49 -10.67
CA SER A 281 0.63 12.54 -10.62
C SER A 281 1.15 11.77 -9.41
N GLY A 282 2.46 11.52 -9.39
CA GLY A 282 3.11 10.74 -8.34
C GLY A 282 3.10 9.24 -8.60
N ARG A 283 3.73 8.47 -7.70
CA ARG A 283 4.02 7.05 -7.91
C ARG A 283 2.74 6.22 -8.09
N PHE A 284 1.70 6.49 -7.31
CA PHE A 284 0.42 5.79 -7.40
C PHE A 284 -0.27 5.98 -8.76
N PHE A 285 -0.22 7.19 -9.33
CA PHE A 285 -0.69 7.43 -10.70
C PHE A 285 0.19 6.69 -11.72
N GLU A 286 1.52 6.79 -11.59
CA GLU A 286 2.47 6.18 -12.52
C GLU A 286 2.35 4.66 -12.62
N GLN A 287 2.04 3.99 -11.51
CA GLN A 287 1.81 2.54 -11.50
C GLN A 287 0.40 2.14 -11.94
N CYS A 288 -0.58 3.05 -11.91
CA CYS A 288 -1.96 2.76 -12.32
C CYS A 288 -2.26 3.09 -13.78
N GLN A 289 -1.73 4.19 -14.31
CA GLN A 289 -1.96 4.65 -15.69
C GLN A 289 -0.70 5.15 -16.39
N GLY A 290 0.39 5.43 -15.67
CA GLY A 290 1.63 5.93 -16.24
C GLY A 290 2.64 4.84 -16.63
N ARG A 291 3.92 5.19 -16.58
CA ARG A 291 5.01 4.37 -17.14
C ARG A 291 5.23 3.04 -16.42
N LEU A 292 4.83 2.95 -15.15
CA LEU A 292 5.05 1.76 -14.31
C LEU A 292 3.90 0.76 -14.38
N ARG A 293 2.81 1.09 -15.09
CA ARG A 293 1.62 0.26 -15.23
C ARG A 293 1.88 -1.18 -15.69
N HIS A 294 2.89 -1.41 -16.52
CA HIS A 294 3.26 -2.74 -16.99
C HIS A 294 3.83 -3.67 -15.90
N ARG A 295 4.15 -3.14 -14.71
CA ARG A 295 4.70 -3.91 -13.56
C ARG A 295 3.66 -4.28 -12.51
N TYR A 296 2.45 -3.74 -12.62
CA TYR A 296 1.39 -3.87 -11.62
C TYR A 296 0.16 -4.50 -12.24
N ILE A 297 -0.49 -5.33 -11.45
CA ILE A 297 -1.86 -5.76 -11.68
C ILE A 297 -2.75 -4.65 -11.15
N VAL A 298 -3.42 -3.97 -12.08
CA VAL A 298 -4.18 -2.75 -11.77
C VAL A 298 -5.64 -2.96 -12.07
N ARG A 299 -6.48 -2.52 -11.14
CA ARG A 299 -7.92 -2.50 -11.27
C ARG A 299 -8.50 -1.15 -10.86
N SER A 300 -9.59 -0.78 -11.50
CA SER A 300 -10.39 0.41 -11.18
C SER A 300 -11.79 -0.05 -10.82
N ILE A 301 -12.22 0.27 -9.60
CA ILE A 301 -13.50 -0.17 -9.05
C ILE A 301 -14.46 1.02 -9.01
N ASP A 302 -15.54 0.91 -9.79
CA ASP A 302 -16.65 1.84 -9.74
C ASP A 302 -17.52 1.53 -8.52
N SER A 303 -17.70 2.52 -7.65
CA SER A 303 -18.51 2.36 -6.43
C SER A 303 -19.99 2.08 -6.72
N ARG A 304 -20.49 2.30 -7.95
CA ARG A 304 -21.88 1.97 -8.32
C ARG A 304 -22.12 0.47 -8.42
N ASP A 305 -21.10 -0.28 -8.82
CA ASP A 305 -21.18 -1.73 -9.02
C ASP A 305 -20.99 -2.52 -7.71
N VAL A 306 -20.54 -1.85 -6.64
CA VAL A 306 -20.28 -2.46 -5.33
C VAL A 306 -21.56 -2.53 -4.50
N ALA A 307 -21.84 -3.67 -3.87
CA ALA A 307 -23.12 -3.95 -3.21
C ALA A 307 -23.45 -2.99 -2.04
N ILE A 308 -22.46 -2.58 -1.25
CA ILE A 308 -22.66 -1.85 0.02
C ILE A 308 -22.85 -0.33 -0.11
N THR A 309 -22.56 0.24 -1.29
CA THR A 309 -22.54 1.69 -1.47
C THR A 309 -23.93 2.32 -1.55
N ASN A 310 -24.05 3.63 -1.34
CA ASN A 310 -25.31 4.35 -1.44
C ASN A 310 -25.57 4.86 -2.87
N LYS A 311 -26.34 4.09 -3.65
CA LYS A 311 -26.58 4.36 -5.08
C LYS A 311 -27.43 5.61 -5.30
N ALA A 312 -28.35 5.91 -4.39
CA ALA A 312 -29.19 7.10 -4.47
C ALA A 312 -28.33 8.37 -4.33
N LEU A 313 -27.44 8.40 -3.33
CA LEU A 313 -26.52 9.52 -3.14
C LEU A 313 -25.52 9.65 -4.30
N HIS A 314 -25.08 8.54 -4.88
CA HIS A 314 -24.26 8.58 -6.09
C HIS A 314 -25.01 9.22 -7.26
N GLN A 315 -26.30 8.89 -7.43
CA GLN A 315 -27.12 9.48 -8.49
C GLN A 315 -27.32 10.98 -8.27
N GLU A 316 -27.58 11.42 -7.03
CA GLU A 316 -27.65 12.85 -6.69
C GLU A 316 -26.38 13.61 -7.11
N TRP A 317 -25.19 13.07 -6.79
CA TRP A 317 -23.93 13.70 -7.21
C TRP A 317 -23.71 13.67 -8.72
N ILE A 318 -24.17 12.62 -9.41
CA ILE A 318 -24.09 12.55 -10.87
C ILE A 318 -25.01 13.59 -11.51
N ASP A 319 -26.20 13.80 -10.94
CA ASP A 319 -27.18 14.77 -11.44
C ASP A 319 -26.71 16.21 -11.18
N ASP A 320 -26.08 16.47 -10.03
CA ASP A 320 -25.58 17.80 -9.64
C ASP A 320 -24.32 18.23 -10.41
N TYR A 321 -23.33 17.33 -10.55
CA TYR A 321 -22.02 17.66 -11.11
C TYR A 321 -21.82 17.16 -12.55
N GLY A 322 -22.54 16.12 -12.96
CA GLY A 322 -22.32 15.40 -14.21
C GLY A 322 -21.28 14.28 -14.06
N ILE A 323 -21.48 13.18 -14.80
CA ILE A 323 -20.65 11.96 -14.71
C ILE A 323 -19.16 12.20 -15.07
N GLU A 324 -18.88 13.22 -15.88
CA GLU A 324 -17.55 13.57 -16.35
C GLU A 324 -16.78 14.51 -15.42
N ASP A 325 -17.42 15.04 -14.37
CA ASP A 325 -16.77 15.93 -13.42
C ASP A 325 -15.74 15.17 -12.58
N ASP A 326 -14.61 15.82 -12.29
CA ASP A 326 -13.51 15.21 -11.53
C ASP A 326 -13.95 14.80 -10.10
N TYR A 327 -14.95 15.48 -9.54
CA TYR A 327 -15.59 15.09 -8.28
C TYR A 327 -16.20 13.69 -8.38
N VAL A 328 -16.98 13.42 -9.43
CA VAL A 328 -17.67 12.14 -9.66
C VAL A 328 -16.67 11.07 -10.07
N LYS A 329 -15.72 11.40 -10.95
CA LYS A 329 -14.63 10.51 -11.37
C LYS A 329 -13.86 9.94 -10.18
N VAL A 330 -13.46 10.80 -9.24
CA VAL A 330 -12.64 10.38 -8.10
C VAL A 330 -13.45 9.66 -7.03
N ARG A 331 -14.65 10.17 -6.69
CA ARG A 331 -15.44 9.67 -5.55
C ARG A 331 -16.30 8.47 -5.88
N ILE A 332 -16.72 8.33 -7.13
CA ILE A 332 -17.64 7.28 -7.57
C ILE A 332 -16.93 6.33 -8.53
N LEU A 333 -16.45 6.84 -9.66
CA LEU A 333 -15.96 5.98 -10.76
C LEU A 333 -14.60 5.35 -10.48
N GLY A 334 -13.85 5.85 -9.50
CA GLY A 334 -12.48 5.40 -9.25
C GLY A 334 -11.52 5.73 -10.38
N GLN A 335 -11.70 6.90 -11.00
CA GLN A 335 -10.88 7.41 -12.10
C GLN A 335 -10.07 8.64 -11.66
N PHE A 336 -8.85 8.77 -12.19
CA PHE A 336 -8.01 9.94 -11.93
C PHE A 336 -8.62 11.21 -12.56
N PRO A 337 -8.41 12.39 -11.95
CA PRO A 337 -8.91 13.64 -12.48
C PRO A 337 -8.23 14.01 -13.79
N SER A 338 -8.99 14.69 -14.65
CA SER A 338 -8.56 15.06 -16.01
C SER A 338 -7.57 16.23 -15.98
N ALA A 339 -7.71 17.14 -15.01
CA ALA A 339 -6.78 18.23 -14.74
C ALA A 339 -6.00 17.96 -13.43
N GLY A 340 -4.72 18.28 -13.39
CA GLY A 340 -3.99 18.26 -12.12
C GLY A 340 -4.52 19.34 -11.18
N SER A 341 -4.52 19.09 -9.86
CA SER A 341 -5.07 20.02 -8.86
C SER A 341 -4.44 21.42 -8.85
N VAL A 342 -3.32 21.62 -9.56
CA VAL A 342 -2.57 22.87 -9.69
C VAL A 342 -2.41 23.30 -11.16
N GLN A 343 -3.03 22.57 -12.09
CA GLN A 343 -2.82 22.74 -13.52
C GLN A 343 -3.96 23.57 -14.12
N PHE A 344 -3.64 24.79 -14.57
CA PHE A 344 -4.60 25.63 -15.31
C PHE A 344 -4.92 25.06 -16.69
N ILE A 345 -4.00 24.28 -17.26
CA ILE A 345 -4.14 23.62 -18.57
C ILE A 345 -3.99 22.10 -18.37
N PRO A 346 -5.04 21.31 -18.65
CA PRO A 346 -4.98 19.84 -18.63
C PRO A 346 -3.81 19.27 -19.45
N THR A 347 -3.14 18.25 -18.91
CA THR A 347 -2.01 17.59 -19.60
C THR A 347 -2.41 17.03 -20.97
N SER A 348 -3.62 16.47 -21.10
CA SER A 348 -4.15 15.97 -22.36
C SER A 348 -4.20 17.03 -23.46
N LEU A 349 -4.65 18.25 -23.13
CA LEU A 349 -4.66 19.38 -24.07
C LEU A 349 -3.25 19.79 -24.50
N VAL A 350 -2.28 19.74 -23.59
CA VAL A 350 -0.87 20.00 -23.91
C VAL A 350 -0.32 18.93 -24.84
N GLU A 351 -0.58 17.65 -24.55
CA GLU A 351 -0.14 16.53 -25.39
C GLU A 351 -0.77 16.58 -26.80
N GLU A 352 -2.05 16.89 -26.90
CA GLU A 352 -2.72 17.09 -28.18
C GLU A 352 -2.14 18.27 -28.95
N ALA A 353 -1.92 19.41 -28.29
CA ALA A 353 -1.29 20.57 -28.91
C ALA A 353 0.12 20.23 -29.43
N MET A 354 0.91 19.49 -28.64
CA MET A 354 2.23 19.01 -29.06
C MET A 354 2.17 18.06 -30.26
N LYS A 355 1.17 17.16 -30.31
CA LYS A 355 0.96 16.28 -31.48
C LYS A 355 0.63 17.09 -32.73
N ARG A 356 -0.25 18.10 -32.64
CA ARG A 356 -0.61 19.00 -33.76
C ARG A 356 0.62 19.76 -34.26
N VAL A 357 1.45 20.29 -33.36
CA VAL A 357 2.69 21.00 -33.72
C VAL A 357 3.68 20.06 -34.42
N ARG A 358 3.89 18.83 -33.90
CA ARG A 358 4.78 17.85 -34.54
C ARG A 358 4.30 17.45 -35.94
N ALA A 359 3.00 17.24 -36.12
CA ALA A 359 2.41 16.96 -37.42
C ALA A 359 2.63 18.12 -38.41
N ALA A 360 2.37 19.36 -37.98
CA ALA A 360 2.59 20.55 -38.80
C ALA A 360 4.06 20.78 -39.19
N ILE A 361 5.01 20.43 -38.31
CA ILE A 361 6.45 20.49 -38.63
C ILE A 361 6.82 19.40 -39.66
N GLY A 362 6.26 18.19 -39.51
CA GLY A 362 6.49 17.07 -40.42
C GLY A 362 5.95 17.28 -41.84
N ASP A 363 4.89 18.09 -41.99
CA ASP A 363 4.18 18.33 -43.26
C ASP A 363 4.66 19.57 -44.04
N SER A 364 5.72 20.26 -43.61
CA SER A 364 6.00 21.62 -44.11
C SER A 364 6.30 21.72 -45.63
N SER A 365 5.33 22.27 -46.38
CA SER A 365 5.54 23.08 -47.58
C SER A 365 5.88 24.53 -47.16
N VAL A 366 6.96 25.09 -47.72
CA VAL A 366 7.70 26.28 -47.23
C VAL A 366 7.06 27.63 -47.63
N THR A 367 5.73 27.75 -47.74
CA THR A 367 5.10 28.93 -48.39
C THR A 367 4.27 29.85 -47.51
N GLU A 368 3.99 29.50 -46.27
CA GLU A 368 3.54 30.46 -45.25
C GLU A 368 4.70 30.69 -44.27
N PRO A 369 4.75 31.80 -43.50
CA PRO A 369 5.79 32.02 -42.48
C PRO A 369 5.66 30.92 -41.41
N GLY A 370 6.25 29.78 -41.72
CA GLY A 370 6.18 28.55 -40.98
C GLY A 370 7.20 28.52 -39.86
N PRO A 371 7.44 27.35 -39.27
CA PRO A 371 7.46 27.09 -37.83
C PRO A 371 8.72 27.57 -37.11
N ALA A 372 9.54 28.44 -37.69
CA ALA A 372 10.78 28.92 -37.09
C ALA A 372 10.52 29.70 -35.79
N SER A 373 9.46 30.50 -35.73
CA SER A 373 9.07 31.24 -34.52
C SER A 373 8.56 30.31 -33.42
N LEU A 374 7.84 29.24 -33.77
CA LEU A 374 7.35 28.24 -32.82
C LEU A 374 8.46 27.29 -32.36
N GLU A 375 9.36 26.88 -33.26
CA GLU A 375 10.53 26.05 -32.95
C GLU A 375 11.53 26.81 -32.08
N ILE A 376 11.74 28.11 -32.33
CA ILE A 376 12.53 29.00 -31.46
C ILE A 376 11.84 29.19 -30.11
N ALA A 377 10.51 29.40 -30.06
CA ALA A 377 9.79 29.52 -28.80
C ALA A 377 9.85 28.23 -27.98
N VAL A 378 9.67 27.06 -28.59
CA VAL A 378 9.81 25.75 -27.92
C VAL A 378 11.26 25.53 -27.47
N ARG A 379 12.28 25.88 -28.27
CA ARG A 379 13.69 25.81 -27.87
C ARG A 379 14.09 26.83 -26.80
N ALA A 380 13.43 27.99 -26.73
CA ALA A 380 13.70 29.01 -25.73
C ALA A 380 13.03 28.70 -24.38
N THR A 381 11.92 27.94 -24.38
CA THR A 381 11.17 27.58 -23.16
C THR A 381 11.83 26.43 -22.39
N TYR A 382 12.63 25.59 -23.04
CA TYR A 382 13.49 24.60 -22.38
C TYR A 382 14.94 25.08 -22.39
N PRO A 383 15.55 25.43 -21.25
CA PRO A 383 16.99 25.66 -21.23
C PRO A 383 17.68 24.36 -21.67
N LEU A 384 18.33 24.39 -22.82
CA LEU A 384 19.31 23.38 -23.21
C LEU A 384 20.37 23.37 -22.12
N VAL A 385 20.30 22.40 -21.20
CA VAL A 385 21.43 22.05 -20.35
C VAL A 385 22.47 21.41 -21.25
N VAL A 386 23.29 22.25 -21.89
CA VAL A 386 24.46 21.80 -22.62
C VAL A 386 25.51 21.41 -21.58
N SER A 387 25.52 20.14 -21.19
CA SER A 387 26.57 19.56 -20.34
C SER A 387 27.85 19.27 -21.12
N ARG A 388 28.36 20.24 -21.88
CA ARG A 388 29.73 20.21 -22.42
C ARG A 388 30.34 21.60 -22.44
N ARG A 389 31.54 21.72 -21.88
CA ARG A 389 32.36 22.95 -21.89
C ARG A 389 32.47 23.51 -23.30
N LEU A 390 31.94 24.71 -23.52
CA LEU A 390 32.25 25.53 -24.68
C LEU A 390 33.70 26.03 -24.55
N SER A 391 34.61 25.48 -25.35
CA SER A 391 35.92 26.09 -25.57
C SER A 391 35.76 27.23 -26.58
N VAL A 392 35.91 28.47 -26.11
CA VAL A 392 35.96 29.66 -26.95
C VAL A 392 37.25 29.62 -27.77
N ILE A 393 37.13 29.40 -29.07
CA ILE A 393 38.21 29.69 -30.02
C ILE A 393 37.92 31.07 -30.59
N GLY A 394 38.64 32.08 -30.11
CA GLY A 394 38.61 33.41 -30.70
C GLY A 394 39.21 33.37 -32.10
N SER A 395 38.43 33.70 -33.12
CA SER A 395 38.95 33.97 -34.45
C SER A 395 38.93 35.48 -34.68
N SER A 396 40.15 36.03 -34.70
CA SER A 396 40.46 37.37 -35.19
C SER A 396 40.18 37.44 -36.69
N SER A 397 39.48 38.49 -37.09
CA SER A 397 39.28 38.91 -38.47
C SER A 397 40.62 39.11 -39.20
N TYR A 398 40.85 38.35 -40.26
CA TYR A 398 41.82 38.68 -41.30
C TYR A 398 41.22 38.48 -42.69
N CYS A 399 41.35 39.52 -43.50
CA CYS A 399 40.85 39.64 -44.86
C CYS A 399 41.98 39.37 -45.87
N ARG A 400 41.56 38.99 -47.09
CA ARG A 400 42.28 38.97 -48.38
C ARG A 400 43.07 37.72 -48.76
N THR A 401 42.56 37.11 -49.85
CA THR A 401 43.25 36.63 -51.07
C THR A 401 44.45 35.67 -50.95
N CYS A 402 44.44 34.69 -51.87
CA CYS A 402 45.57 33.90 -52.42
C CYS A 402 45.68 32.43 -51.97
N HIS A 403 45.41 31.54 -52.94
CA HIS A 403 46.19 30.34 -53.35
C HIS A 403 46.58 29.29 -52.29
N SER A 404 45.88 28.14 -52.31
CA SER A 404 46.35 26.73 -52.50
C SER A 404 47.61 26.18 -51.74
N PRO A 405 47.89 24.86 -51.70
CA PRO A 405 47.72 24.04 -50.49
C PRO A 405 49.01 23.33 -50.00
N SER A 406 49.07 22.90 -48.73
CA SER A 406 49.89 21.73 -48.29
C SER A 406 49.57 21.37 -46.82
N ARG A 407 49.02 20.17 -46.56
CA ARG A 407 49.67 18.95 -46.02
C ARG A 407 50.27 19.17 -44.61
N THR A 408 49.89 18.48 -43.53
CA THR A 408 49.78 17.01 -43.36
C THR A 408 49.11 16.59 -42.03
N ARG A 409 48.48 15.39 -42.09
CA ARG A 409 48.32 14.32 -41.08
C ARG A 409 47.49 14.54 -39.80
N THR A 410 46.39 13.81 -39.74
CA THR A 410 45.66 13.43 -38.53
C THR A 410 45.61 11.90 -38.48
N SER A 411 45.98 11.30 -37.34
CA SER A 411 45.73 9.88 -37.04
C SER A 411 45.01 9.76 -35.70
N VAL A 412 44.00 8.91 -35.71
CA VAL A 412 43.00 8.62 -34.67
C VAL A 412 43.55 7.59 -33.67
N SER A 413 43.24 7.74 -32.38
CA SER A 413 42.94 6.57 -31.52
C SER A 413 42.18 6.95 -30.22
N THR A 414 40.91 6.50 -30.17
CA THR A 414 40.22 5.79 -29.07
C THR A 414 40.50 6.13 -27.60
N PHE A 415 39.41 6.43 -26.86
CA PHE A 415 39.36 6.47 -25.39
C PHE A 415 38.15 5.65 -24.87
N VAL A 416 38.40 4.88 -23.80
CA VAL A 416 37.47 4.10 -22.94
C VAL A 416 37.48 4.76 -21.54
N PRO A 417 36.41 4.66 -20.70
CA PRO A 417 36.03 5.70 -19.75
C PRO A 417 36.66 5.57 -18.36
N TRP A 418 36.67 6.68 -17.60
CA TRP A 418 37.13 6.72 -16.21
C TRP A 418 36.10 7.38 -15.26
N GLN A 419 35.96 6.73 -14.11
CA GLN A 419 35.30 7.16 -12.87
C GLN A 419 36.04 8.33 -12.17
N PRO A 420 35.40 9.02 -11.19
CA PRO A 420 35.83 10.33 -10.72
C PRO A 420 36.83 10.24 -9.57
N LEU A 421 37.77 11.20 -9.52
CA LEU A 421 38.67 11.38 -8.39
C LEU A 421 38.61 12.80 -7.83
N ALA A 422 38.66 12.81 -6.50
CA ALA A 422 38.69 13.93 -5.60
C ALA A 422 39.91 14.85 -5.82
N THR A 423 39.66 16.10 -5.44
CA THR A 423 40.55 17.26 -5.40
C THR A 423 41.78 17.08 -4.52
N TRP A 424 42.95 17.52 -5.01
CA TRP A 424 44.08 17.95 -4.20
C TRP A 424 44.69 19.22 -4.78
N GLY A 425 44.92 20.24 -3.94
CA GLY A 425 45.79 21.37 -4.19
C GLY A 425 46.88 21.41 -3.12
N ARG A 426 48.14 21.28 -3.55
CA ARG A 426 49.37 21.32 -2.74
C ARG A 426 49.82 22.76 -2.46
N HIS A 427 50.64 22.91 -1.42
CA HIS A 427 51.96 23.59 -1.35
C HIS A 427 52.26 23.90 0.14
N SER A 428 53.42 23.70 0.80
CA SER A 428 54.79 23.30 0.46
C SER A 428 55.54 22.88 1.76
N ILE A 429 56.65 22.15 1.57
CA ILE A 429 57.60 21.41 2.46
C ILE A 429 58.61 22.37 3.19
N PRO A 430 59.57 22.01 4.12
CA PRO A 430 59.94 20.75 4.86
C PRO A 430 60.28 20.80 6.39
N ARG A 431 60.30 19.59 6.98
CA ARG A 431 61.24 18.94 7.96
C ARG A 431 61.45 19.53 9.37
N TRP A 432 61.29 18.70 10.42
CA TRP A 432 62.32 17.88 11.12
C TRP A 432 61.63 16.93 12.14
N LEU A 433 62.16 15.70 12.31
CA LEU A 433 61.81 14.66 13.32
C LEU A 433 62.36 15.04 14.73
N PRO A 434 62.20 14.21 15.79
CA PRO A 434 61.06 13.43 16.34
C PRO A 434 60.94 13.64 17.88
N PHE A 435 60.00 13.00 18.60
CA PHE A 435 60.28 12.35 19.91
C PHE A 435 59.06 11.59 20.49
N ARG A 436 59.39 10.55 21.26
CA ARG A 436 58.59 9.47 21.86
C ARG A 436 57.97 9.81 23.24
N LEU A 437 57.15 8.85 23.71
CA LEU A 437 56.76 8.50 25.11
C LEU A 437 55.57 9.31 25.68
N GLY A 438 54.64 8.75 26.46
CA GLY A 438 54.45 7.42 27.04
C GLY A 438 53.41 7.48 28.18
N TRP A 439 52.66 6.39 28.37
CA TRP A 439 52.20 5.79 29.65
C TRP A 439 51.36 6.58 30.70
N LEU A 440 50.06 6.19 30.80
CA LEU A 440 49.30 5.66 31.99
C LEU A 440 49.19 6.55 33.30
N PRO A 441 48.40 6.17 34.35
CA PRO A 441 46.93 6.27 34.47
C PRO A 441 46.39 6.74 35.87
N ARG A 442 45.06 6.69 36.05
CA ARG A 442 44.27 6.55 37.32
C ARG A 442 44.32 7.69 38.37
N ARG A 443 43.15 8.20 38.78
CA ARG A 443 42.49 7.88 40.09
C ARG A 443 41.21 8.69 40.36
N SER A 444 40.31 8.00 41.05
CA SER A 444 39.05 8.38 41.72
C SER A 444 39.21 9.33 42.92
N LYS A 445 38.17 10.12 43.24
CA LYS A 445 37.35 10.06 44.49
C LYS A 445 36.58 11.37 44.81
N THR A 446 35.27 11.20 45.02
CA THR A 446 34.36 11.72 46.09
C THR A 446 34.24 13.20 46.48
N SER A 447 33.01 13.73 46.29
CA SER A 447 32.09 14.47 47.20
C SER A 447 32.59 15.50 48.23
N SER A 448 31.92 16.67 48.26
CA SER A 448 31.17 17.21 49.43
C SER A 448 30.52 18.60 49.19
N SER A 449 29.18 18.63 49.27
CA SER A 449 28.26 19.57 49.98
C SER A 449 28.46 21.11 50.07
N ARG A 450 27.38 21.86 49.72
CA ARG A 450 26.69 23.00 50.44
C ARG A 450 25.64 23.60 49.47
N VAL A 451 24.31 23.54 49.64
CA VAL A 451 23.35 24.09 50.65
C VAL A 451 23.15 25.62 50.54
N LEU A 452 22.02 26.09 49.96
CA LEU A 452 20.98 26.96 50.57
C LEU A 452 19.99 27.62 49.57
N ARG A 453 18.69 27.37 49.82
CA ARG A 453 17.46 28.24 49.76
C ARG A 453 17.01 28.83 48.41
N LEU A 454 15.72 28.92 48.06
CA LEU A 454 14.40 28.55 48.64
C LEU A 454 13.39 28.52 47.45
N PRO A 455 12.25 27.80 47.54
CA PRO A 455 11.28 27.62 46.47
C PRO A 455 10.06 28.55 46.59
N PHE A 456 9.41 28.85 45.46
CA PHE A 456 8.02 29.33 45.44
C PHE A 456 7.08 28.17 45.07
N LEU A 457 6.04 28.05 45.89
CA LEU A 457 5.10 26.93 45.98
C LEU A 457 3.71 27.47 45.62
N VAL A 458 3.06 26.94 44.59
CA VAL A 458 1.59 26.99 44.46
C VAL A 458 1.10 25.71 43.77
N ARG A 459 0.27 24.94 44.50
CA ARG A 459 -0.65 23.86 44.07
C ARG A 459 -1.83 23.90 45.08
N PRO A 460 -2.90 23.10 44.90
CA PRO A 460 -4.00 23.20 43.94
C PRO A 460 -5.35 23.42 44.68
N PHE A 461 -6.45 23.68 43.97
CA PHE A 461 -7.80 23.72 44.56
C PHE A 461 -8.64 22.51 44.11
N ARG A 462 -9.36 21.90 45.06
CA ARG A 462 -10.34 20.80 44.89
C ARG A 462 -11.70 21.23 45.47
N ASP A 463 -12.76 20.92 44.71
CA ASP A 463 -14.13 20.47 45.05
C ASP A 463 -14.90 20.99 46.28
N ILE A 464 -16.09 21.59 46.04
CA ILE A 464 -17.31 21.51 46.90
C ILE A 464 -18.59 21.58 45.99
N PRO A 465 -19.67 20.83 46.28
CA PRO A 465 -20.80 20.56 45.37
C PRO A 465 -22.02 21.49 45.57
N ARG A 466 -22.97 21.49 44.62
CA ARG A 466 -24.33 22.05 44.80
C ARG A 466 -25.41 20.99 44.52
N GLN A 467 -26.34 20.87 45.46
CA GLN A 467 -27.56 20.03 45.46
C GLN A 467 -28.81 20.95 45.44
N PRO A 468 -30.03 20.41 45.22
CA PRO A 468 -31.09 21.05 44.44
C PRO A 468 -32.15 21.76 45.29
N ILE A 469 -32.94 22.63 44.66
CA ILE A 469 -34.18 23.19 45.20
C ILE A 469 -35.33 22.66 44.33
N GLY A 470 -36.29 22.01 44.97
CA GLY A 470 -37.60 21.70 44.39
C GLY A 470 -38.69 22.54 45.06
N THR A 471 -39.71 22.91 44.29
CA THR A 471 -41.04 23.28 44.80
C THR A 471 -42.12 23.11 43.74
N GLN A 472 -42.98 22.10 43.98
CA GLN A 472 -44.45 22.06 43.88
C GLN A 472 -45.20 22.48 42.60
N ALA A 473 -45.76 21.44 41.95
CA ALA A 473 -47.17 21.20 41.62
C ALA A 473 -48.16 22.38 41.41
N ARG A 474 -48.81 22.38 40.24
CA ARG A 474 -50.25 22.69 40.06
C ARG A 474 -50.80 22.04 38.78
N SER A 475 -51.84 21.23 38.94
CA SER A 475 -52.75 20.75 37.87
C SER A 475 -53.71 21.86 37.42
N PRO A 476 -54.32 21.72 36.22
CA PRO A 476 -55.77 21.50 36.15
C PRO A 476 -56.08 20.32 35.20
N ALA A 477 -56.89 19.33 35.58
CA ALA A 477 -58.37 19.33 35.56
C ALA A 477 -58.99 19.43 34.14
N THR A 478 -59.49 18.27 33.68
CA THR A 478 -60.82 18.01 33.08
C THR A 478 -61.21 18.55 31.70
N GLY A 479 -61.72 17.63 30.86
CA GLY A 479 -62.60 17.85 29.71
C GLY A 479 -62.44 16.74 28.66
N SER A 480 -63.12 15.58 28.80
CA SER A 480 -64.36 15.20 28.07
C SER A 480 -64.15 15.07 26.55
N SER A 481 -64.46 13.97 25.86
CA SER A 481 -65.36 12.83 26.11
C SER A 481 -64.97 11.71 25.14
#